data_AF-A0A954UGN9-F1
#
_entry.id   AF-A0A954UGN9-F1
#
_cell.length_a   1.000
_cell.length_b   1.000
_cell.length_c   1.000
_cell.angle_alpha   90.00
_cell.angle_beta   90.00
_cell.angle_gamma   90.00
#
_symmetry.space_group_name_H-M   'P 1'
#
loop_
_entity.id
_entity.type
_entity.pdbx_description
1 polymer ?
#
loop_
_entity_poly.entity_id
_entity_poly.type
_entity_poly.pdbx_seq_one_letter_code
_entity_poly.pdbx_strand_id
1 'polypeptide(L)'
;PLPTLGPATQADDAPPAPPKPDGDKPEAPAPAQPQPAPKPNSTPKPQKPKAASDLSQVDEDYWFQGEFISDGFFAEQSAGLTGLQVIAMGDGKFEGVVYAGGLPGAGWNHADKQHFAGARQDGGVNLTGDQGSLLVYTDSATLLDSAGQPVEQLRRVRRISPTMGKRPTPNAIVVFDGSSTEFLEGAKLSDEGLLLAGTTMKFPVGDFRLHLEFRTPYMPHARGQARGNSGVYIQRRYEVQVLDSFGLEGVENECGGLYKQQRPNVNMCLPPLVWQTYDIGFAAARYDADGNKIVNARITVLHNGQPIHQNYEIVAKTGAGKPETPELLPIYLQDHGNPVTFRNIWLEPKDPSQYVGSAATHCQVP
;
A
#
# COMPACT_ATOMS: atom_id res chain seq x y z
N PRO A 1 -51.14 5.51 81.98
CA PRO A 1 -51.21 4.37 82.93
C PRO A 1 -51.03 3.03 82.19
N LEU A 2 -49.91 2.35 82.45
CA LEU A 2 -49.52 0.98 82.04
C LEU A 2 -50.51 -0.09 82.58
N PRO A 3 -50.54 -1.33 82.03
CA PRO A 3 -49.60 -2.44 82.40
C PRO A 3 -49.08 -3.23 81.15
N THR A 4 -47.83 -3.69 80.99
CA THR A 4 -46.94 -4.69 81.67
C THR A 4 -47.05 -6.17 81.20
N LEU A 5 -45.85 -6.72 80.92
CA LEU A 5 -45.33 -8.09 81.14
C LEU A 5 -45.51 -9.18 80.06
N GLY A 6 -44.37 -9.82 79.69
CA GLY A 6 -44.22 -11.00 78.81
C GLY A 6 -44.48 -12.32 79.56
N PRO A 7 -43.58 -13.32 79.49
CA PRO A 7 -43.16 -14.19 78.38
C PRO A 7 -43.66 -15.65 78.56
N ALA A 8 -43.60 -16.53 77.55
CA ALA A 8 -43.48 -18.00 77.77
C ALA A 8 -43.22 -18.79 76.49
N THR A 9 -42.13 -19.53 76.50
CA THR A 9 -41.81 -20.71 75.69
C THR A 9 -42.36 -21.99 76.34
N GLN A 10 -42.96 -22.90 75.57
CA GLN A 10 -42.96 -24.38 75.72
C GLN A 10 -43.87 -24.96 74.62
N ALA A 11 -43.36 -25.75 73.67
CA ALA A 11 -43.04 -27.19 73.73
C ALA A 11 -44.26 -28.08 73.42
N ASP A 12 -44.12 -28.79 72.30
CA ASP A 12 -44.65 -30.10 71.88
C ASP A 12 -46.11 -30.49 72.16
N ASP A 13 -46.87 -30.72 71.07
CA ASP A 13 -47.49 -32.03 70.81
C ASP A 13 -48.05 -32.08 69.38
N ALA A 14 -47.55 -33.03 68.56
CA ALA A 14 -48.08 -33.37 67.25
C ALA A 14 -48.75 -34.76 67.32
N PRO A 15 -49.98 -34.91 66.81
CA PRO A 15 -50.26 -35.93 65.78
C PRO A 15 -51.46 -35.56 64.87
N PRO A 16 -51.92 -36.43 63.93
CA PRO A 16 -51.25 -37.07 62.80
C PRO A 16 -51.81 -36.55 61.45
N ALA A 17 -51.10 -36.80 60.34
CA ALA A 17 -51.59 -36.50 58.99
C ALA A 17 -52.27 -37.72 58.33
N PRO A 18 -53.42 -37.56 57.65
CA PRO A 18 -53.98 -38.56 56.74
C PRO A 18 -53.97 -38.07 55.27
N PRO A 19 -54.38 -38.89 54.28
CA PRO A 19 -53.53 -39.72 53.43
C PRO A 19 -53.31 -39.14 52.01
N LYS A 20 -52.34 -39.69 51.29
CA LYS A 20 -52.09 -39.42 49.86
C LYS A 20 -53.13 -40.10 48.95
N PRO A 21 -53.44 -39.49 47.79
CA PRO A 21 -53.80 -40.23 46.59
C PRO A 21 -52.80 -40.02 45.44
N ASP A 22 -52.37 -41.16 44.92
CA ASP A 22 -51.85 -41.55 43.60
C ASP A 22 -51.70 -40.54 42.46
N GLY A 23 -50.54 -40.64 41.79
CA GLY A 23 -50.55 -41.15 40.41
C GLY A 23 -50.20 -40.15 39.29
N ASP A 24 -49.01 -40.35 38.72
CA ASP A 24 -48.43 -39.66 37.57
C ASP A 24 -49.34 -39.43 36.36
N LYS A 25 -49.21 -38.22 35.76
CA LYS A 25 -48.93 -38.09 34.32
C LYS A 25 -48.21 -36.77 34.03
N PRO A 26 -46.96 -36.79 33.53
CA PRO A 26 -46.32 -35.63 32.95
C PRO A 26 -47.02 -35.22 31.63
N GLU A 27 -47.19 -33.92 31.48
CA GLU A 27 -47.61 -33.23 30.28
C GLU A 27 -46.70 -33.60 29.08
N ALA A 28 -47.30 -33.86 27.92
CA ALA A 28 -46.56 -34.25 26.73
C ALA A 28 -45.61 -33.11 26.28
N PRO A 29 -44.36 -33.41 25.91
CA PRO A 29 -43.44 -32.40 25.42
C PRO A 29 -43.97 -31.83 24.10
N ALA A 30 -43.90 -30.50 23.97
CA ALA A 30 -44.21 -29.77 22.75
C ALA A 30 -43.46 -30.39 21.55
N PRO A 31 -44.08 -30.44 20.35
CA PRO A 31 -43.44 -31.02 19.17
C PRO A 31 -42.11 -30.30 18.88
N ALA A 32 -41.04 -31.08 18.76
CA ALA A 32 -39.73 -30.60 18.40
C ALA A 32 -39.79 -29.86 17.07
N GLN A 33 -39.30 -28.62 17.04
CA GLN A 33 -39.10 -27.89 15.79
C GLN A 33 -38.16 -28.72 14.88
N PRO A 34 -38.47 -28.83 13.57
CA PRO A 34 -37.60 -29.56 12.66
C PRO A 34 -36.21 -28.92 12.67
N GLN A 35 -35.19 -29.73 12.96
CA GLN A 35 -33.79 -29.31 12.85
C GLN A 35 -33.56 -28.84 11.41
N PRO A 36 -32.90 -27.68 11.20
CA PRO A 36 -32.55 -27.23 9.87
C PRO A 36 -31.65 -28.29 9.21
N ALA A 37 -31.99 -28.68 7.98
CA ALA A 37 -31.21 -29.62 7.20
C ALA A 37 -29.73 -29.20 7.19
N PRO A 38 -28.78 -30.16 7.24
CA PRO A 38 -27.36 -29.84 7.10
C PRO A 38 -27.15 -29.08 5.80
N LYS A 39 -26.59 -27.87 5.91
CA LYS A 39 -26.26 -27.04 4.75
C LYS A 39 -25.41 -27.89 3.79
N PRO A 40 -25.71 -27.89 2.47
CA PRO A 40 -24.82 -28.53 1.52
C PRO A 40 -23.42 -27.97 1.72
N ASN A 41 -22.43 -28.86 1.76
CA ASN A 41 -21.01 -28.52 1.90
C ASN A 41 -20.73 -27.25 1.12
N SER A 42 -20.38 -26.18 1.83
CA SER A 42 -20.00 -24.92 1.20
C SER A 42 -18.91 -25.25 0.20
N THR A 43 -19.19 -24.99 -1.08
CA THR A 43 -18.15 -24.85 -2.09
C THR A 43 -17.03 -24.00 -1.46
N PRO A 44 -15.75 -24.40 -1.56
CA PRO A 44 -14.67 -23.57 -1.08
C PRO A 44 -14.90 -22.16 -1.62
N LYS A 45 -14.94 -21.15 -0.74
CA LYS A 45 -14.91 -19.75 -1.19
C LYS A 45 -13.76 -19.67 -2.19
N PRO A 46 -13.94 -19.04 -3.38
CA PRO A 46 -12.84 -18.86 -4.31
C PRO A 46 -11.65 -18.30 -3.52
N GLN A 47 -10.54 -19.04 -3.50
CA GLN A 47 -9.31 -18.52 -2.91
C GLN A 47 -9.03 -17.21 -3.62
N LYS A 48 -8.88 -16.11 -2.86
CA LYS A 48 -8.41 -14.86 -3.45
C LYS A 48 -7.18 -15.20 -4.28
N PRO A 49 -7.11 -14.83 -5.57
CA PRO A 49 -5.91 -15.02 -6.35
C PRO A 49 -4.73 -14.48 -5.54
N LYS A 50 -3.77 -15.36 -5.27
CA LYS A 50 -2.68 -15.11 -4.33
C LYS A 50 -1.84 -13.96 -4.92
N ALA A 51 -1.59 -12.92 -4.14
CA ALA A 51 -0.65 -11.87 -4.53
C ALA A 51 0.70 -12.52 -4.86
N ALA A 52 1.26 -12.21 -6.02
CA ALA A 52 2.56 -12.70 -6.42
C ALA A 52 3.64 -11.73 -5.93
N SER A 53 4.59 -12.24 -5.15
CA SER A 53 5.71 -11.47 -4.59
C SER A 53 7.00 -11.63 -5.39
N ASP A 54 7.03 -12.60 -6.30
CA ASP A 54 8.16 -12.92 -7.18
C ASP A 54 7.68 -13.52 -8.51
N LEU A 55 8.59 -13.65 -9.48
CA LEU A 55 8.28 -14.07 -10.86
C LEU A 55 7.89 -15.55 -10.99
N SER A 56 8.17 -16.40 -10.02
CA SER A 56 7.73 -17.81 -10.05
C SER A 56 6.22 -17.95 -9.74
N GLN A 57 5.61 -16.89 -9.20
CA GLN A 57 4.22 -16.88 -8.75
C GLN A 57 3.27 -16.17 -9.73
N VAL A 58 3.80 -15.54 -10.78
CA VAL A 58 2.99 -14.77 -11.74
C VAL A 58 2.28 -15.69 -12.74
N ASP A 59 1.15 -15.21 -13.24
CA ASP A 59 0.44 -15.83 -14.35
C ASP A 59 1.03 -15.39 -15.71
N GLU A 60 0.42 -15.87 -16.79
CA GLU A 60 0.81 -15.53 -18.16
C GLU A 60 0.58 -14.05 -18.49
N ASP A 61 -0.42 -13.41 -17.85
CA ASP A 61 -0.79 -12.01 -18.15
C ASP A 61 0.36 -11.04 -17.83
N TYR A 62 1.15 -11.37 -16.80
CA TYR A 62 2.29 -10.57 -16.35
C TYR A 62 3.27 -10.24 -17.48
N TRP A 63 3.47 -11.16 -18.44
CA TRP A 63 4.47 -10.99 -19.50
C TRP A 63 4.06 -9.97 -20.58
N PHE A 64 2.78 -9.63 -20.68
CA PHE A 64 2.29 -8.59 -21.56
C PHE A 64 2.26 -7.21 -20.88
N GLN A 65 2.07 -7.18 -19.56
CA GLN A 65 2.12 -5.95 -18.76
C GLN A 65 3.49 -5.26 -18.83
N GLY A 66 3.50 -3.93 -18.89
CA GLY A 66 4.71 -3.12 -18.71
C GLY A 66 4.72 -1.86 -19.57
N GLU A 67 5.92 -1.34 -19.82
CA GLU A 67 6.12 -0.06 -20.50
C GLU A 67 6.71 -0.25 -21.91
N PHE A 68 6.23 0.56 -22.84
CA PHE A 68 6.69 0.59 -24.23
C PHE A 68 6.89 2.04 -24.67
N ILE A 69 7.82 2.26 -25.60
CA ILE A 69 8.07 3.57 -26.21
C ILE A 69 8.24 3.43 -27.71
N SER A 70 8.08 4.54 -28.44
CA SER A 70 8.38 4.66 -29.88
C SER A 70 9.67 3.94 -30.27
N ASP A 71 9.56 3.06 -31.25
CA ASP A 71 10.72 2.50 -31.94
C ASP A 71 11.08 3.45 -33.08
N GLY A 72 12.13 4.27 -32.86
CA GLY A 72 12.45 5.50 -33.60
C GLY A 72 12.52 5.40 -35.13
N PHE A 73 12.50 4.19 -35.71
CA PHE A 73 12.36 3.96 -37.15
C PHE A 73 11.06 4.51 -37.76
N PHE A 74 9.96 4.58 -36.98
CA PHE A 74 8.69 5.17 -37.45
C PHE A 74 8.49 6.64 -37.00
N ALA A 75 9.28 7.12 -36.05
CA ALA A 75 9.13 8.46 -35.47
C ALA A 75 9.71 9.59 -36.35
N GLU A 76 10.44 9.26 -37.43
CA GLU A 76 11.03 10.25 -38.35
C GLU A 76 9.98 10.97 -39.22
N GLN A 77 8.72 10.50 -39.23
CA GLN A 77 7.63 11.17 -39.92
C GLN A 77 6.52 11.56 -38.93
N SER A 78 6.71 12.73 -38.32
CA SER A 78 5.64 13.71 -38.00
C SER A 78 4.76 13.57 -36.74
N ALA A 79 5.04 12.69 -35.78
CA ALA A 79 4.39 12.72 -34.46
C ALA A 79 5.41 12.57 -33.33
N GLY A 80 5.25 13.35 -32.24
CA GLY A 80 6.13 13.26 -31.07
C GLY A 80 6.18 11.84 -30.48
N LEU A 81 7.22 11.54 -29.69
CA LEU A 81 7.41 10.23 -29.07
C LEU A 81 6.14 9.77 -28.33
N THR A 82 5.84 8.48 -28.35
CA THR A 82 4.70 7.86 -27.66
C THR A 82 5.22 7.00 -26.52
N GLY A 83 4.61 7.14 -25.35
CA GLY A 83 4.75 6.19 -24.24
C GLY A 83 3.48 5.35 -24.11
N LEU A 84 3.62 4.08 -23.79
CA LEU A 84 2.50 3.18 -23.52
C LEU A 84 2.76 2.42 -22.21
N GLN A 85 1.75 2.39 -21.35
CA GLN A 85 1.69 1.47 -20.21
C GLN A 85 0.57 0.46 -20.47
N VAL A 86 0.88 -0.83 -20.41
CA VAL A 86 -0.08 -1.94 -20.52
C VAL A 86 -0.22 -2.58 -19.16
N ILE A 87 -1.44 -2.71 -18.65
CA ILE A 87 -1.76 -3.13 -17.29
C ILE A 87 -2.55 -4.43 -17.34
N ALA A 88 -2.07 -5.46 -16.64
CA ALA A 88 -2.81 -6.71 -16.52
C ALA A 88 -3.94 -6.57 -15.50
N MET A 89 -5.13 -6.99 -15.91
CA MET A 89 -6.38 -6.87 -15.15
C MET A 89 -6.93 -8.23 -14.69
N GLY A 90 -6.17 -9.30 -14.95
CA GLY A 90 -6.49 -10.67 -14.57
C GLY A 90 -7.42 -11.35 -15.58
N ASP A 91 -7.38 -12.68 -15.59
CA ASP A 91 -8.20 -13.51 -16.47
C ASP A 91 -8.06 -13.16 -17.96
N GLY A 92 -6.84 -12.79 -18.39
CA GLY A 92 -6.55 -12.41 -19.77
C GLY A 92 -7.04 -11.01 -20.16
N LYS A 93 -7.51 -10.19 -19.22
CA LYS A 93 -7.98 -8.82 -19.48
C LYS A 93 -6.88 -7.80 -19.25
N PHE A 94 -6.92 -6.72 -20.01
CA PHE A 94 -5.90 -5.68 -20.01
C PHE A 94 -6.48 -4.29 -20.21
N GLU A 95 -5.77 -3.31 -19.65
CA GLU A 95 -5.91 -1.89 -19.97
C GLU A 95 -4.62 -1.37 -20.60
N GLY A 96 -4.74 -0.36 -21.45
CA GLY A 96 -3.63 0.36 -22.05
C GLY A 96 -3.80 1.85 -21.84
N VAL A 97 -2.70 2.53 -21.51
CA VAL A 97 -2.66 3.99 -21.35
C VAL A 97 -1.56 4.54 -22.23
N VAL A 98 -1.94 5.35 -23.21
CA VAL A 98 -1.04 5.99 -24.16
C VAL A 98 -0.80 7.43 -23.75
N TYR A 99 0.47 7.83 -23.81
CA TYR A 99 1.00 9.12 -23.38
C TYR A 99 1.70 9.81 -24.56
N ALA A 100 1.22 10.98 -24.94
CA ALA A 100 1.86 11.78 -25.98
C ALA A 100 3.16 12.43 -25.47
N GLY A 101 4.21 12.43 -26.27
CA GLY A 101 5.55 12.91 -25.91
C GLY A 101 6.46 11.87 -25.22
N GLY A 102 5.92 10.79 -24.65
CA GLY A 102 6.70 9.74 -23.98
C GLY A 102 6.04 9.26 -22.68
N LEU A 103 6.74 8.43 -21.90
CA LEU A 103 6.24 7.88 -20.64
C LEU A 103 6.21 8.93 -19.51
N PRO A 104 5.46 8.72 -18.41
CA PRO A 104 5.52 9.56 -17.22
C PRO A 104 6.96 9.73 -16.71
N GLY A 105 7.40 10.98 -16.54
CA GLY A 105 8.77 11.34 -16.15
C GLY A 105 9.84 11.07 -17.22
N ALA A 106 9.44 10.72 -18.45
CA ALA A 106 10.32 10.43 -19.58
C ALA A 106 9.67 10.86 -20.89
N GLY A 107 9.38 12.16 -21.01
CA GLY A 107 8.92 12.79 -22.25
C GLY A 107 7.43 13.11 -22.33
N TRP A 108 6.57 12.50 -21.50
CA TRP A 108 5.12 12.81 -21.50
C TRP A 108 4.92 14.33 -21.42
N ASN A 109 4.21 14.88 -22.41
CA ASN A 109 3.99 16.31 -22.55
C ASN A 109 2.79 16.83 -21.72
N HIS A 110 2.24 15.99 -20.83
CA HIS A 110 1.06 16.27 -20.02
C HIS A 110 -0.24 16.50 -20.80
N ALA A 111 -0.30 16.12 -22.09
CA ALA A 111 -1.57 16.02 -22.80
C ALA A 111 -2.44 14.89 -22.23
N ASP A 112 -3.74 14.97 -22.50
CA ASP A 112 -4.71 13.97 -22.08
C ASP A 112 -4.30 12.56 -22.53
N LYS A 113 -4.44 11.62 -21.60
CA LYS A 113 -4.10 10.21 -21.83
C LYS A 113 -5.17 9.58 -22.70
N GLN A 114 -4.76 8.67 -23.57
CA GLN A 114 -5.72 7.82 -24.28
C GLN A 114 -5.81 6.47 -23.59
N HIS A 115 -7.04 6.01 -23.38
CA HIS A 115 -7.33 4.77 -22.68
C HIS A 115 -7.81 3.71 -23.66
N PHE A 116 -7.29 2.49 -23.47
CA PHE A 116 -7.63 1.31 -24.23
C PHE A 116 -7.98 0.19 -23.27
N ALA A 117 -8.85 -0.71 -23.70
CA ALA A 117 -9.18 -1.92 -22.95
C ALA A 117 -9.31 -3.11 -23.90
N GLY A 118 -9.06 -4.30 -23.40
CA GLY A 118 -9.18 -5.50 -24.20
C GLY A 118 -8.71 -6.76 -23.50
N ALA A 119 -8.30 -7.73 -24.28
CA ALA A 119 -7.97 -9.06 -23.77
C ALA A 119 -6.89 -9.74 -24.62
N ARG A 120 -6.33 -10.83 -24.06
CA ARG A 120 -5.47 -11.73 -24.80
C ARG A 120 -6.20 -12.35 -25.98
N GLN A 121 -5.56 -12.31 -27.14
CA GLN A 121 -6.04 -12.87 -28.39
C GLN A 121 -4.84 -13.19 -29.28
N ASP A 122 -4.87 -14.35 -29.95
CA ASP A 122 -3.91 -14.73 -31.01
C ASP A 122 -2.42 -14.59 -30.60
N GLY A 123 -2.07 -15.01 -29.38
CA GLY A 123 -0.70 -14.96 -28.85
C GLY A 123 -0.20 -13.57 -28.43
N GLY A 124 -1.08 -12.56 -28.49
CA GLY A 124 -0.85 -11.20 -28.01
C GLY A 124 -2.01 -10.70 -27.16
N VAL A 125 -2.09 -9.39 -27.01
CA VAL A 125 -3.20 -8.66 -26.40
C VAL A 125 -3.71 -7.64 -27.42
N ASN A 126 -5.01 -7.67 -27.68
CA ASN A 126 -5.68 -6.70 -28.54
C ASN A 126 -6.47 -5.72 -27.66
N LEU A 127 -6.12 -4.43 -27.71
CA LEU A 127 -6.80 -3.37 -26.95
C LEU A 127 -7.48 -2.40 -27.91
N THR A 128 -8.70 -1.97 -27.59
CA THR A 128 -9.45 -0.98 -28.38
C THR A 128 -9.68 0.27 -27.54
N GLY A 129 -9.58 1.43 -28.18
CA GLY A 129 -9.89 2.74 -27.62
C GLY A 129 -10.59 3.62 -28.66
N ASP A 130 -10.91 4.85 -28.29
CA ASP A 130 -11.71 5.74 -29.15
C ASP A 130 -11.02 6.11 -30.47
N GLN A 131 -9.68 6.15 -30.49
CA GLN A 131 -8.89 6.61 -31.63
C GLN A 131 -8.19 5.49 -32.41
N GLY A 132 -8.44 4.23 -32.07
CA GLY A 132 -7.81 3.09 -32.74
C GLY A 132 -7.67 1.86 -31.84
N SER A 133 -6.66 1.05 -32.14
CA SER A 133 -6.37 -0.17 -31.38
C SER A 133 -4.87 -0.39 -31.18
N LEU A 134 -4.54 -1.26 -30.23
CA LEU A 134 -3.18 -1.69 -29.93
C LEU A 134 -3.08 -3.21 -30.05
N LEU A 135 -2.10 -3.67 -30.82
CA LEU A 135 -1.65 -5.06 -30.80
C LEU A 135 -0.38 -5.16 -29.97
N VAL A 136 -0.46 -5.80 -28.80
CA VAL A 136 0.63 -5.90 -27.84
C VAL A 136 1.15 -7.33 -27.79
N TYR A 137 2.47 -7.47 -27.91
CA TYR A 137 3.21 -8.72 -27.71
C TYR A 137 4.15 -8.58 -26.52
N THR A 138 4.90 -9.64 -26.22
CA THR A 138 5.81 -9.63 -25.07
C THR A 138 6.84 -8.52 -25.16
N ASP A 139 7.40 -8.19 -26.33
CA ASP A 139 8.50 -7.21 -26.44
C ASP A 139 8.20 -6.01 -27.34
N SER A 140 7.01 -5.97 -27.93
CA SER A 140 6.58 -4.91 -28.84
C SER A 140 5.09 -4.60 -28.70
N ALA A 141 4.70 -3.43 -29.17
CA ALA A 141 3.30 -3.09 -29.41
C ALA A 141 3.18 -2.32 -30.73
N THR A 142 2.03 -2.39 -31.39
CA THR A 142 1.73 -1.61 -32.59
C THR A 142 0.45 -0.83 -32.34
N LEU A 143 0.50 0.49 -32.52
CA LEU A 143 -0.68 1.36 -32.53
C LEU A 143 -1.25 1.37 -33.95
N LEU A 144 -2.55 1.09 -34.05
CA LEU A 144 -3.33 1.10 -35.27
C LEU A 144 -4.35 2.24 -35.21
N ASP A 145 -4.61 2.89 -36.36
CA ASP A 145 -5.68 3.87 -36.47
C ASP A 145 -7.06 3.20 -36.54
N SER A 146 -8.12 4.02 -36.60
CA SER A 146 -9.50 3.54 -36.77
C SER A 146 -9.78 2.71 -38.03
N ALA A 147 -8.90 2.79 -39.06
CA ALA A 147 -8.98 1.98 -40.27
C ALA A 147 -8.14 0.69 -40.17
N GLY A 148 -7.51 0.42 -39.01
CA GLY A 148 -6.66 -0.73 -38.77
C GLY A 148 -5.28 -0.61 -39.42
N GLN A 149 -4.87 0.58 -39.88
CA GLN A 149 -3.56 0.79 -40.46
C GLN A 149 -2.51 1.04 -39.35
N PRO A 150 -1.31 0.44 -39.44
CA PRO A 150 -0.23 0.73 -38.50
C PRO A 150 0.17 2.20 -38.53
N VAL A 151 0.04 2.86 -37.38
CA VAL A 151 0.48 4.23 -37.14
C VAL A 151 1.90 4.25 -36.59
N GLU A 152 2.16 3.40 -35.59
CA GLU A 152 3.43 3.43 -34.87
C GLU A 152 3.78 2.05 -34.28
N GLN A 153 5.07 1.71 -34.31
CA GLN A 153 5.61 0.59 -33.55
C GLN A 153 6.29 1.07 -32.27
N LEU A 154 6.04 0.33 -31.20
CA LEU A 154 6.56 0.57 -29.87
C LEU A 154 7.38 -0.64 -29.44
N ARG A 155 8.52 -0.41 -28.80
CA ARG A 155 9.36 -1.45 -28.20
C ARG A 155 9.24 -1.41 -26.68
N ARG A 156 9.31 -2.58 -26.03
CA ARG A 156 9.32 -2.65 -24.57
C ARG A 156 10.54 -1.94 -24.01
N VAL A 157 10.35 -1.29 -22.86
CA VAL A 157 11.42 -0.76 -22.02
C VAL A 157 11.28 -1.23 -20.58
N ARG A 158 12.43 -1.31 -19.90
CA ARG A 158 12.51 -1.57 -18.47
C ARG A 158 13.28 -0.43 -17.83
N ARG A 159 12.58 0.46 -17.15
CA ARG A 159 13.20 1.57 -16.43
C ARG A 159 13.63 1.13 -15.04
N ILE A 160 14.74 1.70 -14.59
CA ILE A 160 15.28 1.52 -13.24
C ILE A 160 15.46 2.92 -12.67
N SER A 161 15.14 3.09 -11.39
CA SER A 161 15.38 4.36 -10.71
C SER A 161 16.88 4.74 -10.75
N PRO A 162 17.24 6.01 -11.05
CA PRO A 162 18.61 6.49 -10.95
C PRO A 162 19.15 6.51 -9.51
N THR A 163 18.28 6.39 -8.49
CA THR A 163 18.69 6.29 -7.08
C THR A 163 18.61 4.85 -6.55
N MET A 164 18.42 3.85 -7.41
CA MET A 164 18.44 2.43 -7.01
C MET A 164 19.80 2.06 -6.40
N GLY A 165 19.81 1.40 -5.25
CA GLY A 165 21.01 1.02 -4.53
C GLY A 165 21.82 2.19 -4.00
N LYS A 166 21.21 3.38 -3.87
CA LYS A 166 21.91 4.58 -3.40
C LYS A 166 22.46 4.32 -2.00
N ARG A 167 23.78 4.49 -1.86
CA ARG A 167 24.49 4.23 -0.61
C ARG A 167 24.11 5.26 0.46
N PRO A 168 24.06 4.84 1.73
CA PRO A 168 23.95 5.77 2.85
C PRO A 168 25.06 6.82 2.82
N THR A 169 24.76 8.04 3.27
CA THR A 169 25.80 9.04 3.55
C THR A 169 26.58 8.63 4.80
N PRO A 170 27.80 9.14 5.04
CA PRO A 170 28.58 8.80 6.24
C PRO A 170 27.87 9.07 7.57
N ASN A 171 26.94 10.04 7.59
CA ASN A 171 26.18 10.42 8.78
C ASN A 171 24.79 9.78 8.84
N ALA A 172 24.46 8.89 7.90
CA ALA A 172 23.18 8.22 7.87
C ALA A 172 23.14 7.05 8.86
N ILE A 173 21.99 6.91 9.54
CA ILE A 173 21.61 5.71 10.25
C ILE A 173 21.12 4.70 9.21
N VAL A 174 21.82 3.57 9.09
CA VAL A 174 21.36 2.44 8.27
C VAL A 174 20.26 1.72 9.04
N VAL A 175 19.01 1.93 8.63
CA VAL A 175 17.85 1.36 9.32
C VAL A 175 17.66 -0.10 8.92
N PHE A 176 17.85 -0.42 7.64
CA PHE A 176 17.76 -1.78 7.12
C PHE A 176 18.49 -1.93 5.79
N ASP A 177 19.51 -2.76 5.74
CA ASP A 177 20.26 -3.15 4.53
C ASP A 177 20.17 -4.66 4.23
N GLY A 178 19.39 -5.40 5.01
CA GLY A 178 19.27 -6.86 4.95
C GLY A 178 20.10 -7.62 5.99
N SER A 179 21.02 -6.95 6.70
CA SER A 179 21.90 -7.60 7.69
C SER A 179 21.32 -7.64 9.11
N SER A 180 20.55 -6.62 9.50
CA SER A 180 20.04 -6.43 10.87
C SER A 180 18.65 -5.77 10.85
N THR A 181 17.83 -6.10 11.85
CA THR A 181 16.53 -5.44 12.12
C THR A 181 16.54 -4.71 13.46
N GLU A 182 17.71 -4.40 14.02
CA GLU A 182 17.83 -3.85 15.37
C GLU A 182 17.11 -2.51 15.56
N PHE A 183 17.04 -1.69 14.51
CA PHE A 183 16.35 -0.40 14.50
C PHE A 183 14.84 -0.50 14.26
N LEU A 184 14.32 -1.72 14.11
CA LEU A 184 12.94 -1.98 13.70
C LEU A 184 12.19 -2.80 14.75
N GLU A 185 11.03 -2.30 15.13
CA GLU A 185 10.04 -3.01 15.93
C GLU A 185 9.04 -3.72 15.00
N GLY A 186 8.70 -4.96 15.32
CA GLY A 186 7.75 -5.77 14.55
C GLY A 186 8.25 -6.19 13.16
N ALA A 187 9.55 -6.09 12.90
CA ALA A 187 10.13 -6.49 11.62
C ALA A 187 9.87 -7.97 11.32
N LYS A 188 9.43 -8.24 10.10
CA LYS A 188 9.32 -9.58 9.51
C LYS A 188 10.04 -9.58 8.18
N LEU A 189 10.69 -10.68 7.85
CA LEU A 189 11.42 -10.83 6.60
C LEU A 189 10.69 -11.83 5.69
N SER A 190 10.75 -11.62 4.37
CA SER A 190 10.42 -12.64 3.38
C SER A 190 11.48 -13.74 3.34
N ASP A 191 11.22 -14.80 2.59
CA ASP A 191 12.18 -15.90 2.39
C ASP A 191 13.48 -15.42 1.72
N GLU A 192 13.42 -14.32 0.96
CA GLU A 192 14.57 -13.66 0.33
C GLU A 192 15.26 -12.63 1.25
N GLY A 193 14.88 -12.55 2.52
CA GLY A 193 15.45 -11.61 3.48
C GLY A 193 15.02 -10.16 3.28
N LEU A 194 13.93 -9.90 2.55
CA LEU A 194 13.39 -8.56 2.33
C LEU A 194 12.49 -8.14 3.50
N LEU A 195 12.52 -6.88 3.89
CA LEU A 195 11.67 -6.37 4.96
C LEU A 195 10.21 -6.28 4.51
N LEU A 196 9.31 -6.91 5.25
CA LEU A 196 7.87 -6.81 5.01
C LEU A 196 7.28 -5.55 5.64
N ALA A 197 6.19 -5.06 5.07
CA ALA A 197 5.32 -4.06 5.66
C ALA A 197 4.90 -4.42 7.10
N GLY A 198 4.51 -3.41 7.89
CA GLY A 198 4.07 -3.59 9.28
C GLY A 198 5.15 -3.37 10.33
N THR A 199 6.19 -2.61 10.01
CA THR A 199 7.32 -2.36 10.91
C THR A 199 7.46 -0.88 11.26
N THR A 200 7.89 -0.60 12.49
CA THR A 200 8.07 0.77 13.00
C THR A 200 9.54 0.96 13.38
N MET A 201 10.13 2.11 13.04
CA MET A 201 11.46 2.47 13.53
C MET A 201 11.43 2.63 15.06
N LYS A 202 12.49 2.21 15.76
CA LYS A 202 12.55 2.29 17.24
C LYS A 202 12.87 3.68 17.80
N PHE A 203 13.11 4.66 16.94
CA PHE A 203 13.48 6.02 17.33
C PHE A 203 12.56 7.05 16.68
N PRO A 204 12.24 8.15 17.38
CA PRO A 204 11.47 9.25 16.82
C PRO A 204 12.29 10.00 15.77
N VAL A 205 11.63 10.72 14.85
CA VAL A 205 12.32 11.48 13.80
C VAL A 205 11.94 12.96 13.82
N GLY A 206 12.95 13.84 13.69
CA GLY A 206 12.80 15.29 13.51
C GLY A 206 12.89 15.70 12.04
N ASP A 207 13.78 16.64 11.74
CA ASP A 207 14.15 16.98 10.36
C ASP A 207 15.13 15.93 9.81
N PHE A 208 14.91 15.41 8.61
CA PHE A 208 15.76 14.36 8.03
C PHE A 208 15.76 14.33 6.50
N ARG A 209 16.71 13.56 5.97
CA ARG A 209 16.66 12.94 4.65
C ARG A 209 16.54 11.43 4.80
N LEU A 210 15.72 10.81 3.97
CA LEU A 210 15.46 9.37 3.98
C LEU A 210 15.62 8.84 2.56
N HIS A 211 16.24 7.68 2.44
CA HIS A 211 16.13 6.85 1.25
C HIS A 211 15.51 5.52 1.65
N LEU A 212 14.63 5.00 0.80
CA LEU A 212 14.13 3.64 0.88
C LEU A 212 13.82 3.10 -0.51
N GLU A 213 13.93 1.80 -0.65
CA GLU A 213 13.46 1.05 -1.80
C GLU A 213 12.26 0.21 -1.41
N PHE A 214 11.26 0.17 -2.29
CA PHE A 214 10.05 -0.64 -2.10
C PHE A 214 9.68 -1.37 -3.39
N ARG A 215 8.94 -2.47 -3.24
CA ARG A 215 8.40 -3.24 -4.35
C ARG A 215 6.98 -3.67 -4.03
N THR A 216 6.05 -3.34 -4.92
CA THR A 216 4.66 -3.78 -4.82
C THR A 216 4.49 -5.19 -5.41
N PRO A 217 3.59 -6.00 -4.85
CA PRO A 217 3.27 -7.31 -5.39
C PRO A 217 2.44 -7.21 -6.68
N TYR A 218 2.50 -8.23 -7.51
CA TYR A 218 1.60 -8.37 -8.65
C TYR A 218 0.24 -8.90 -8.18
N MET A 219 -0.80 -8.10 -8.38
CA MET A 219 -2.17 -8.37 -7.90
C MET A 219 -3.21 -8.02 -8.98
N PRO A 220 -3.25 -8.73 -10.11
CA PRO A 220 -4.00 -8.34 -11.30
C PRO A 220 -5.53 -8.32 -11.09
N HIS A 221 -6.05 -8.97 -10.04
CA HIS A 221 -7.49 -8.95 -9.71
C HIS A 221 -7.86 -7.92 -8.63
N ALA A 222 -6.90 -7.21 -8.04
CA ALA A 222 -7.14 -6.20 -7.02
C ALA A 222 -7.23 -4.79 -7.62
N ARG A 223 -8.02 -3.90 -7.01
CA ARG A 223 -8.23 -2.53 -7.48
C ARG A 223 -8.17 -1.53 -6.34
N GLY A 224 -7.92 -0.27 -6.68
CA GLY A 224 -7.86 0.84 -5.73
C GLY A 224 -6.97 0.53 -4.53
N GLN A 225 -7.43 0.87 -3.33
CA GLN A 225 -6.70 0.69 -2.07
C GLN A 225 -6.43 -0.78 -1.68
N ALA A 226 -6.94 -1.77 -2.42
CA ALA A 226 -6.64 -3.18 -2.19
C ALA A 226 -5.46 -3.70 -3.04
N ARG A 227 -4.92 -2.88 -3.96
CA ARG A 227 -3.89 -3.30 -4.93
C ARG A 227 -2.50 -2.86 -4.47
N GLY A 228 -1.82 -3.71 -3.70
CA GLY A 228 -0.43 -3.46 -3.29
C GLY A 228 -0.25 -2.27 -2.34
N ASN A 229 -1.22 -2.03 -1.45
CA ASN A 229 -1.25 -0.89 -0.53
C ASN A 229 -0.33 -1.07 0.68
N SER A 230 0.43 -0.03 1.00
CA SER A 230 1.26 0.21 2.19
C SER A 230 1.44 1.74 2.31
N GLY A 231 2.37 2.22 3.13
CA GLY A 231 2.61 3.66 3.23
C GLY A 231 3.78 3.98 4.15
N VAL A 232 4.44 5.09 3.88
CA VAL A 232 5.53 5.61 4.72
C VAL A 232 4.96 6.69 5.62
N TYR A 233 4.55 6.30 6.84
CA TYR A 233 4.02 7.21 7.84
C TYR A 233 5.14 7.87 8.63
N ILE A 234 5.54 9.07 8.20
CA ILE A 234 6.48 9.93 8.90
C ILE A 234 5.84 10.43 10.19
N GLN A 235 6.55 10.27 11.30
CA GLN A 235 6.05 10.53 12.66
C GLN A 235 4.74 9.83 12.99
N ARG A 236 4.35 8.72 12.33
CA ARG A 236 3.01 8.12 12.45
C ARG A 236 1.85 9.06 12.03
N ARG A 237 2.12 10.17 11.33
CA ARG A 237 1.13 11.23 11.02
C ARG A 237 1.00 11.55 9.54
N TYR A 238 2.14 11.64 8.85
CA TYR A 238 2.20 12.10 7.45
C TYR A 238 2.62 10.93 6.58
N GLU A 239 1.68 10.43 5.80
CA GLU A 239 1.82 9.31 4.90
C GLU A 239 2.26 9.82 3.53
N VAL A 240 3.40 9.30 3.08
CA VAL A 240 3.68 9.21 1.64
C VAL A 240 3.17 7.84 1.19
N GLN A 241 2.15 7.85 0.34
CA GLN A 241 1.44 6.63 -0.03
C GLN A 241 2.32 5.64 -0.79
N VAL A 242 2.14 4.34 -0.54
CA VAL A 242 2.72 3.26 -1.35
C VAL A 242 1.59 2.40 -1.89
N LEU A 243 1.42 2.36 -3.20
CA LEU A 243 0.35 1.62 -3.85
C LEU A 243 0.82 1.12 -5.21
N ASP A 244 0.29 -0.01 -5.70
CA ASP A 244 0.42 -0.34 -7.12
C ASP A 244 -0.53 0.55 -7.92
N SER A 245 -0.02 1.73 -8.28
CA SER A 245 -0.71 2.73 -9.09
C SER A 245 -0.22 2.76 -10.54
N PHE A 246 0.42 1.70 -11.01
CA PHE A 246 0.90 1.61 -12.39
C PHE A 246 -0.26 1.78 -13.39
N GLY A 247 -0.16 2.76 -14.28
CA GLY A 247 -1.21 3.11 -15.25
C GLY A 247 -2.39 3.92 -14.68
N LEU A 248 -2.40 4.26 -13.38
CA LEU A 248 -3.48 5.05 -12.78
C LEU A 248 -3.25 6.56 -12.92
N GLU A 249 -4.21 7.34 -12.42
CA GLU A 249 -4.21 8.80 -12.60
C GLU A 249 -3.10 9.52 -11.81
N GLY A 250 -2.69 8.98 -10.67
CA GLY A 250 -1.83 9.65 -9.70
C GLY A 250 -2.62 10.68 -8.90
N VAL A 251 -3.69 10.26 -8.23
CA VAL A 251 -4.46 11.11 -7.29
C VAL A 251 -3.87 11.06 -5.88
N GLU A 252 -4.41 11.86 -4.94
CA GLU A 252 -3.83 12.07 -3.60
C GLU A 252 -3.82 10.84 -2.69
N ASN A 253 -4.62 9.81 -3.00
CA ASN A 253 -4.63 8.53 -2.28
C ASN A 253 -3.92 7.39 -3.04
N GLU A 254 -3.27 7.71 -4.16
CA GLU A 254 -2.45 6.79 -4.94
C GLU A 254 -0.95 6.98 -4.64
N CYS A 255 -0.11 6.10 -5.19
CA CYS A 255 1.31 6.03 -4.84
C CYS A 255 2.02 7.39 -4.96
N GLY A 256 2.70 7.78 -3.88
CA GLY A 256 3.38 9.06 -3.76
C GLY A 256 2.46 10.21 -3.36
N GLY A 257 1.14 10.02 -3.38
CA GLY A 257 0.16 10.98 -2.88
C GLY A 257 0.27 11.22 -1.38
N LEU A 258 -0.12 12.43 -0.98
CA LEU A 258 -0.33 12.84 0.40
C LEU A 258 -1.84 12.91 0.62
N TYR A 259 -2.42 11.91 1.29
CA TYR A 259 -3.88 11.73 1.38
C TYR A 259 -4.61 12.97 1.91
N LYS A 260 -5.63 13.44 1.18
CA LYS A 260 -6.39 14.69 1.44
C LYS A 260 -5.54 15.97 1.47
N GLN A 261 -4.31 15.92 0.96
CA GLN A 261 -3.40 17.06 0.90
C GLN A 261 -3.05 17.36 -0.55
N GLN A 262 -2.31 16.46 -1.22
CA GLN A 262 -1.70 16.74 -2.51
C GLN A 262 -1.51 15.46 -3.33
N ARG A 263 -1.96 15.51 -4.59
CA ARG A 263 -1.63 14.49 -5.58
C ARG A 263 -0.16 14.61 -6.02
N PRO A 264 0.54 13.51 -6.36
CA PRO A 264 1.87 13.62 -6.93
C PRO A 264 1.82 14.41 -8.25
N ASN A 265 2.84 15.25 -8.52
CA ASN A 265 2.90 16.01 -9.78
C ASN A 265 2.90 15.12 -11.04
N VAL A 266 3.39 13.89 -10.90
CA VAL A 266 3.39 12.87 -11.94
C VAL A 266 3.31 11.50 -11.28
N ASN A 267 2.49 10.60 -11.83
CA ASN A 267 2.49 9.21 -11.42
C ASN A 267 3.76 8.52 -11.94
N MET A 268 4.71 8.29 -11.05
CA MET A 268 6.02 7.69 -11.37
C MET A 268 6.10 6.20 -11.08
N CYS A 269 4.95 5.54 -10.87
CA CYS A 269 4.93 4.11 -10.66
C CYS A 269 5.51 3.35 -11.86
N LEU A 270 6.44 2.45 -11.56
CA LEU A 270 6.84 1.34 -12.42
C LEU A 270 5.88 0.16 -12.21
N PRO A 271 5.85 -0.83 -13.12
CA PRO A 271 5.02 -2.02 -12.99
C PRO A 271 5.27 -2.77 -11.67
N PRO A 272 4.29 -3.51 -11.11
CA PRO A 272 4.50 -4.35 -9.94
C PRO A 272 5.64 -5.36 -10.17
N LEU A 273 6.25 -5.80 -9.07
CA LEU A 273 7.50 -6.59 -9.04
C LEU A 273 8.77 -5.84 -9.50
N VAL A 274 8.67 -4.58 -9.89
CA VAL A 274 9.83 -3.70 -10.12
C VAL A 274 10.13 -2.89 -8.85
N TRP A 275 11.42 -2.80 -8.50
CA TRP A 275 11.86 -1.98 -7.38
C TRP A 275 11.73 -0.49 -7.70
N GLN A 276 11.25 0.26 -6.72
CA GLN A 276 11.05 1.69 -6.79
C GLN A 276 11.77 2.37 -5.63
N THR A 277 12.15 3.64 -5.80
CA THR A 277 12.83 4.41 -4.73
C THR A 277 11.98 5.58 -4.28
N TYR A 278 12.02 5.84 -2.99
CA TYR A 278 11.72 7.15 -2.43
C TYR A 278 12.97 7.78 -1.84
N ASP A 279 13.24 9.01 -2.26
CA ASP A 279 14.15 9.93 -1.58
C ASP A 279 13.32 11.08 -0.99
N ILE A 280 13.26 11.15 0.34
CA ILE A 280 12.38 12.07 1.07
C ILE A 280 13.23 13.06 1.87
N GLY A 281 12.96 14.35 1.69
CA GLY A 281 13.38 15.40 2.62
C GLY A 281 12.19 15.86 3.45
N PHE A 282 12.35 15.88 4.77
CA PHE A 282 11.28 16.26 5.69
C PHE A 282 11.75 17.29 6.71
N ALA A 283 10.96 18.34 6.90
CA ALA A 283 11.09 19.28 7.99
C ALA A 283 9.85 19.17 8.87
N ALA A 284 10.03 18.82 10.15
CA ALA A 284 8.93 18.62 11.07
C ALA A 284 8.16 19.92 11.34
N ALA A 285 6.90 19.82 11.76
CA ALA A 285 6.16 20.97 12.26
C ALA A 285 6.88 21.58 13.48
N ARG A 286 6.75 22.89 13.68
CA ARG A 286 7.31 23.61 14.83
C ARG A 286 6.20 24.05 15.77
N TYR A 287 6.51 24.03 17.06
CA TYR A 287 5.58 24.38 18.13
C TYR A 287 6.23 25.38 19.07
N ASP A 288 5.42 26.23 19.69
CA ASP A 288 5.88 27.11 20.78
C ASP A 288 5.96 26.35 22.12
N ALA A 289 6.36 27.06 23.18
CA ALA A 289 6.52 26.50 24.51
C ALA A 289 5.18 26.06 25.14
N ASP A 290 4.06 26.65 24.69
CA ASP A 290 2.71 26.32 25.14
C ASP A 290 2.11 25.13 24.36
N GLY A 291 2.85 24.62 23.37
CA GLY A 291 2.46 23.48 22.55
C GLY A 291 1.59 23.85 21.34
N ASN A 292 1.45 25.13 21.00
CA ASN A 292 0.71 25.56 19.81
C ASN A 292 1.59 25.42 18.57
N LYS A 293 1.00 24.92 17.47
CA LYS A 293 1.70 24.80 16.18
C LYS A 293 1.94 26.20 15.59
N ILE A 294 3.20 26.53 15.33
CA ILE A 294 3.64 27.80 14.75
C ILE A 294 4.11 27.67 13.29
N VAL A 295 4.55 26.49 12.87
CA VAL A 295 4.95 26.20 11.49
C VAL A 295 4.51 24.78 11.11
N ASN A 296 3.91 24.61 9.94
CA ASN A 296 3.54 23.31 9.39
C ASN A 296 4.78 22.49 8.99
N ALA A 297 4.61 21.16 8.92
CA ALA A 297 5.64 20.31 8.35
C ALA A 297 5.81 20.59 6.85
N ARG A 298 7.02 20.40 6.34
CA ARG A 298 7.32 20.50 4.90
C ARG A 298 7.97 19.24 4.37
N ILE A 299 7.63 18.86 3.14
CA ILE A 299 8.12 17.63 2.51
C ILE A 299 8.55 17.85 1.07
N THR A 300 9.65 17.20 0.71
CA THR A 300 10.07 16.96 -0.67
C THR A 300 10.13 15.46 -0.87
N VAL A 301 9.52 14.96 -1.96
CA VAL A 301 9.54 13.53 -2.30
C VAL A 301 9.97 13.39 -3.74
N LEU A 302 11.01 12.60 -3.96
CA LEU A 302 11.39 12.10 -5.28
C LEU A 302 10.98 10.63 -5.36
N HIS A 303 10.21 10.28 -6.39
CA HIS A 303 9.82 8.92 -6.71
C HIS A 303 10.57 8.48 -7.96
N ASN A 304 11.41 7.46 -7.85
CA ASN A 304 12.28 7.01 -8.94
C ASN A 304 13.15 8.15 -9.51
N GLY A 305 13.68 8.99 -8.62
CA GLY A 305 14.49 10.17 -8.97
C GLY A 305 13.71 11.39 -9.48
N GLN A 306 12.41 11.25 -9.79
CA GLN A 306 11.58 12.35 -10.26
C GLN A 306 10.91 13.07 -9.09
N PRO A 307 11.05 14.40 -8.94
CA PRO A 307 10.33 15.14 -7.91
C PRO A 307 8.82 15.09 -8.14
N ILE A 308 8.09 14.51 -7.19
CA ILE A 308 6.62 14.43 -7.18
C ILE A 308 5.98 15.39 -6.17
N HIS A 309 6.75 15.82 -5.16
CA HIS A 309 6.44 16.93 -4.25
C HIS A 309 7.71 17.74 -4.01
N GLN A 310 7.62 19.07 -4.00
CA GLN A 310 8.76 19.97 -3.81
C GLN A 310 8.46 20.98 -2.70
N ASN A 311 9.11 20.82 -1.55
CA ASN A 311 8.96 21.70 -0.38
C ASN A 311 7.50 21.99 -0.01
N TYR A 312 6.62 21.01 -0.20
CA TYR A 312 5.19 21.12 -0.01
C TYR A 312 4.87 21.26 1.48
N GLU A 313 3.96 22.18 1.81
CA GLU A 313 3.51 22.42 3.18
C GLU A 313 2.34 21.50 3.53
N ILE A 314 2.55 20.61 4.50
CA ILE A 314 1.53 19.67 4.97
C ILE A 314 0.73 20.36 6.07
N VAL A 315 -0.52 20.72 5.79
CA VAL A 315 -1.32 21.56 6.69
C VAL A 315 -1.98 20.78 7.84
N ALA A 316 -2.10 19.46 7.69
CA ALA A 316 -2.64 18.55 8.69
C ALA A 316 -2.12 17.11 8.47
N LYS A 317 -2.34 16.23 9.46
CA LYS A 317 -2.14 14.77 9.31
C LYS A 317 -2.80 14.23 8.04
N THR A 318 -2.22 13.20 7.45
CA THR A 318 -2.83 12.48 6.33
C THR A 318 -3.61 11.26 6.83
N GLY A 319 -4.54 10.76 6.01
CA GLY A 319 -5.19 9.45 6.17
C GLY A 319 -5.50 9.04 7.62
N ALA A 320 -5.06 7.83 7.96
CA ALA A 320 -5.17 7.24 9.30
C ALA A 320 -4.07 7.72 10.27
N GLY A 321 -3.32 8.77 9.91
CA GLY A 321 -2.25 9.32 10.74
C GLY A 321 -2.74 9.82 12.10
N LYS A 322 -1.85 9.83 13.09
CA LYS A 322 -2.12 10.35 14.44
C LYS A 322 -2.27 11.89 14.44
N PRO A 323 -3.05 12.50 15.36
CA PRO A 323 -3.23 13.95 15.46
C PRO A 323 -1.93 14.71 15.75
N GLU A 324 -1.64 15.80 15.06
CA GLU A 324 -0.41 16.59 15.24
C GLU A 324 -0.19 17.05 16.69
N THR A 325 1.02 16.81 17.22
CA THR A 325 1.48 17.27 18.54
C THR A 325 2.97 17.64 18.46
N PRO A 326 3.51 18.38 19.45
CA PRO A 326 4.95 18.66 19.56
C PRO A 326 5.84 17.40 19.70
N GLU A 327 5.26 16.27 20.12
CA GLU A 327 5.99 15.03 20.30
C GLU A 327 6.44 14.43 18.97
N LEU A 328 7.76 14.23 18.83
CA LEU A 328 8.35 13.49 17.72
C LEU A 328 8.02 12.01 17.86
N LEU A 329 7.64 11.39 16.75
CA LEU A 329 7.26 9.98 16.67
C LEU A 329 8.07 9.27 15.58
N PRO A 330 8.12 7.93 15.58
CA PRO A 330 8.89 7.16 14.61
C PRO A 330 8.25 7.14 13.22
N ILE A 331 9.01 6.66 12.23
CA ILE A 331 8.47 6.28 10.92
C ILE A 331 7.85 4.88 11.02
N TYR A 332 6.69 4.70 10.40
CA TYR A 332 5.99 3.41 10.29
C TYR A 332 5.77 3.05 8.82
N LEU A 333 6.14 1.82 8.45
CA LEU A 333 5.83 1.23 7.15
C LEU A 333 4.53 0.45 7.30
N GLN A 334 3.45 0.97 6.73
CA GLN A 334 2.09 0.49 6.99
C GLN A 334 1.85 -0.92 6.47
N ASP A 335 1.27 -1.78 7.32
CA ASP A 335 0.66 -3.02 6.89
C ASP A 335 -0.82 -2.78 6.54
N HIS A 336 -1.16 -3.02 5.27
CA HIS A 336 -2.54 -2.98 4.76
C HIS A 336 -2.96 -4.35 4.18
N GLY A 337 -2.35 -5.44 4.66
CA GLY A 337 -2.64 -6.81 4.26
C GLY A 337 -2.10 -7.20 2.87
N ASN A 338 -1.22 -6.37 2.29
CA ASN A 338 -0.57 -6.64 1.01
C ASN A 338 0.93 -6.93 1.23
N PRO A 339 1.52 -7.90 0.53
CA PRO A 339 2.93 -8.26 0.69
C PRO A 339 3.88 -7.26 -0.03
N VAL A 340 3.81 -5.98 0.35
CA VAL A 340 4.79 -4.97 -0.07
C VAL A 340 6.10 -5.24 0.67
N THR A 341 7.21 -5.25 -0.08
CA THR A 341 8.55 -5.45 0.47
C THR A 341 9.38 -4.18 0.38
N PHE A 342 10.33 -4.05 1.30
CA PHE A 342 11.25 -2.93 1.43
C PHE A 342 12.70 -3.40 1.56
N ARG A 343 13.64 -2.56 1.14
CA ARG A 343 15.09 -2.73 1.36
C ARG A 343 15.81 -1.39 1.30
N ASN A 344 17.11 -1.41 1.59
CA ASN A 344 18.01 -0.25 1.48
C ASN A 344 17.40 1.02 2.12
N ILE A 345 17.14 0.94 3.42
CA ILE A 345 16.53 2.02 4.19
C ILE A 345 17.62 2.68 5.02
N TRP A 346 17.86 3.96 4.76
CA TRP A 346 18.77 4.76 5.58
C TRP A 346 18.23 6.18 5.77
N LEU A 347 18.49 6.73 6.95
CA LEU A 347 18.00 8.03 7.38
C LEU A 347 19.17 8.90 7.85
N GLU A 348 19.32 10.07 7.23
CA GLU A 348 20.29 11.09 7.63
C GLU A 348 19.55 12.19 8.40
N PRO A 349 19.70 12.26 9.74
CA PRO A 349 19.08 13.31 10.52
C PRO A 349 19.78 14.65 10.28
N LYS A 350 19.01 15.74 10.26
CA LYS A 350 19.60 17.09 10.16
C LYS A 350 20.35 17.48 11.44
N ASP A 351 19.86 17.00 12.58
CA ASP A 351 20.48 17.18 13.89
C ASP A 351 20.64 15.81 14.55
N PRO A 352 21.83 15.19 14.45
CA PRO A 352 22.10 13.87 15.04
C PRO A 352 21.92 13.84 16.57
N SER A 353 22.02 14.99 17.26
CA SER A 353 21.87 15.05 18.72
C SER A 353 20.49 14.63 19.20
N GLN A 354 19.47 14.74 18.32
CA GLN A 354 18.09 14.31 18.59
C GLN A 354 17.94 12.79 18.72
N TYR A 355 18.96 12.02 18.37
CA TYR A 355 18.97 10.56 18.37
C TYR A 355 19.94 9.97 19.41
N VAL A 356 20.67 10.83 20.12
CA VAL A 356 21.62 10.46 21.18
C VAL A 356 20.84 10.15 22.45
N GLY A 357 20.47 8.87 22.60
CA GLY A 357 19.72 8.35 23.73
C GLY A 357 18.90 7.09 23.38
N SER A 358 18.50 6.95 22.11
CA SER A 358 17.80 5.76 21.59
C SER A 358 18.69 4.85 20.72
N ALA A 359 19.81 5.36 20.22
CA ALA A 359 20.77 4.63 19.38
C ALA A 359 22.23 4.76 19.87
N ALA A 360 22.43 5.07 21.16
CA ALA A 360 23.75 5.32 21.77
C ALA A 360 24.54 4.03 22.04
N THR A 361 24.71 3.24 20.98
CA THR A 361 25.72 2.21 20.73
C THR A 361 25.46 1.93 19.25
N HIS A 362 26.05 2.64 18.31
CA HIS A 362 27.14 2.08 17.49
C HIS A 362 27.73 3.14 16.52
N CYS A 363 27.52 4.44 16.74
CA CYS A 363 28.30 5.48 16.06
C CYS A 363 29.70 5.60 16.70
N GLN A 364 30.50 4.53 16.63
CA GLN A 364 31.94 4.61 16.66
C GLN A 364 32.46 4.01 15.36
N VAL A 365 32.77 4.89 14.42
CA VAL A 365 33.53 4.57 13.22
C VAL A 365 35.01 4.51 13.64
N PRO A 366 35.77 3.46 13.30
CA PRO A 366 37.23 3.53 13.28
C PRO A 366 37.74 4.35 12.10
#